data_AF-F9GFP2-F1
#
_entry.id   AF-F9GFP2-F1
#
_cell.length_a   1.000
_cell.length_b   1.000
_cell.length_c   1.000
_cell.angle_alpha   90.00
_cell.angle_beta   90.00
_cell.angle_gamma   90.00
#
_symmetry.space_group_name_H-M   'P 1'
#
loop_
_entity.id
_entity.type
_entity.pdbx_description
1 polymer ?
#
loop_
_entity_poly.entity_id
_entity_poly.type
_entity_poly.pdbx_seq_one_letter_code
_entity_poly.pdbx_strand_id
1 'polypeptide(L)' 'MPVGTVGGGTGYPMQKEALKMLRCDGDGPDQKERLAGLIAAFSLALDVSTSSAVANDTFTASHMRLARGETPQPHL' A
#
# COMPACT_ATOMS: atom_id res chain seq x y z
N MET A 1 16.02 3.62 -4.23
CA MET A 1 15.53 3.03 -2.96
C MET A 1 15.99 1.59 -2.89
N PRO A 2 16.75 1.19 -1.85
CA PRO A 2 17.23 -0.18 -1.72
C PRO A 2 16.09 -1.13 -1.34
N VAL A 3 15.79 -2.10 -2.20
CA VAL A 3 14.80 -3.17 -2.00
C VAL A 3 15.29 -4.44 -2.70
N GLY A 4 14.73 -5.60 -2.32
CA GLY A 4 15.03 -6.89 -2.94
C GLY A 4 13.77 -7.69 -3.24
N THR A 5 13.80 -8.46 -4.32
CA THR A 5 12.78 -9.44 -4.69
C THR A 5 13.22 -10.89 -4.43
N VAL A 6 14.51 -11.10 -4.12
CA VAL A 6 15.12 -12.41 -3.87
C VAL A 6 15.95 -12.35 -2.59
N GLY A 7 15.87 -13.42 -1.78
CA GLY A 7 16.65 -13.60 -0.56
C GLY A 7 15.93 -13.19 0.72
N GLY A 8 16.42 -13.69 1.86
CA GLY A 8 15.84 -13.43 3.17
C GLY A 8 14.34 -13.76 3.23
N GLY A 9 13.55 -12.81 3.73
CA GLY A 9 12.09 -12.98 3.89
C GLY A 9 11.30 -13.08 2.58
N THR A 10 11.86 -12.73 1.42
CA THR A 10 11.13 -12.87 0.14
C THR A 10 10.94 -14.34 -0.26
N GLY A 11 11.63 -15.26 0.41
CA GLY A 11 11.49 -16.70 0.20
C GLY A 11 10.26 -17.32 0.89
N TYR A 12 9.66 -16.63 1.87
CA TYR A 12 8.53 -17.16 2.62
C TYR A 12 7.26 -17.25 1.75
N PRO A 13 6.37 -18.25 1.98
CA PRO A 13 5.24 -18.51 1.10
C PRO A 13 4.36 -17.27 0.86
N MET A 14 3.99 -16.54 1.92
CA MET A 14 3.12 -15.37 1.79
C MET A 14 3.81 -14.20 1.07
N GLN A 15 5.09 -13.99 1.30
CA GLN A 15 5.88 -12.93 0.68
C GLN A 15 6.11 -13.22 -0.81
N LYS A 16 6.30 -14.48 -1.20
CA LYS A 16 6.35 -14.90 -2.60
C LYS A 16 5.03 -14.61 -3.32
N GLU A 17 3.90 -14.99 -2.73
CA GLU A 17 2.59 -14.70 -3.31
C GLU A 17 2.33 -13.19 -3.41
N ALA A 18 2.76 -12.40 -2.42
CA ALA A 18 2.67 -10.95 -2.49
C ALA A 18 3.50 -10.36 -3.64
N LEU A 19 4.74 -10.81 -3.84
CA LEU A 19 5.56 -10.39 -4.97
C LEU A 19 4.94 -10.79 -6.30
N LYS A 20 4.34 -11.97 -6.40
CA LYS A 20 3.62 -12.43 -7.59
C LYS A 20 2.39 -11.60 -7.91
N MET A 21 1.59 -11.22 -6.90
CA MET A 21 0.46 -10.29 -7.08
C MET A 21 0.92 -8.94 -7.66
N LEU A 22 2.09 -8.45 -7.25
CA LEU A 22 2.70 -7.22 -7.76
C LEU A 22 3.46 -7.40 -9.08
N ARG A 23 3.57 -8.63 -9.58
CA ARG A 23 4.38 -9.04 -10.74
C ARG A 23 5.87 -8.73 -10.57
N CYS A 24 6.35 -8.87 -9.34
CA CYS A 24 7.73 -8.66 -8.90
C CYS A 24 8.47 -9.99 -8.65
N ASP A 25 8.00 -11.10 -9.23
CA ASP A 25 8.49 -12.48 -9.03
C ASP A 25 9.19 -13.12 -10.24
N GLY A 26 9.31 -12.40 -11.37
CA GLY A 26 10.05 -12.85 -12.56
C GLY A 26 11.58 -12.92 -12.37
N ASP A 27 12.24 -13.43 -13.40
CA ASP A 27 13.70 -13.51 -13.46
C ASP A 27 14.27 -12.23 -14.08
N GLY A 28 15.08 -11.48 -13.33
CA GLY A 28 15.77 -10.30 -13.89
C GLY A 28 16.03 -9.18 -12.89
N PRO A 29 16.97 -8.27 -13.21
CA PRO A 29 17.29 -7.12 -12.37
C PRO A 29 16.20 -6.03 -12.38
N ASP A 30 15.27 -6.07 -13.33
CA ASP A 30 14.13 -5.16 -13.47
C ASP A 30 13.09 -5.33 -12.35
N GLN A 31 13.01 -6.50 -11.74
CA GLN A 31 12.01 -6.80 -10.71
C GLN A 31 12.15 -5.95 -9.44
N LYS A 32 13.38 -5.68 -8.99
CA LYS A 32 13.62 -4.77 -7.85
C LYS A 32 13.29 -3.32 -8.20
N GLU A 33 13.49 -2.90 -9.45
CA GLU A 33 13.17 -1.55 -9.92
C GLU A 33 11.66 -1.37 -10.02
N ARG A 34 10.96 -2.38 -10.53
CA ARG A 34 9.50 -2.45 -10.53
C ARG A 34 8.95 -2.37 -9.10
N LEU A 35 9.45 -3.19 -8.17
CA LEU A 35 9.03 -3.14 -6.77
C LEU A 35 9.29 -1.76 -6.16
N ALA A 36 10.46 -1.17 -6.42
CA ALA A 36 10.80 0.15 -5.93
C ALA A 36 9.85 1.24 -6.48
N GLY A 37 9.55 1.18 -7.78
CA GLY A 37 8.61 2.10 -8.43
C GLY A 37 7.19 1.96 -7.90
N LEU A 38 6.74 0.72 -7.66
CA LEU A 38 5.43 0.46 -7.03
C LEU A 38 5.37 1.04 -5.62
N ILE A 39 6.38 0.79 -4.78
CA ILE A 39 6.43 1.35 -3.42
C ILE A 39 6.35 2.88 -3.48
N ALA A 40 7.14 3.54 -4.33
CA ALA A 40 7.09 4.99 -4.49
C ALA A 40 5.71 5.49 -4.96
N ALA A 41 5.11 4.83 -5.95
CA ALA A 41 3.79 5.19 -6.47
C ALA A 41 2.68 5.00 -5.42
N PHE A 42 2.71 3.90 -4.67
CA PHE A 42 1.74 3.64 -3.59
C PHE A 42 1.92 4.61 -2.41
N SER A 43 3.16 4.97 -2.05
CA SER A 43 3.42 6.00 -1.04
C SER A 43 2.85 7.36 -1.47
N LEU A 44 3.08 7.78 -2.72
CA LEU A 44 2.50 9.03 -3.23
C LEU A 44 0.97 8.98 -3.26
N ALA A 45 0.38 7.86 -3.68
CA ALA A 45 -1.07 7.68 -3.70
C ALA A 45 -1.66 7.73 -2.27
N LEU A 46 -0.96 7.14 -1.28
CA LEU A 46 -1.34 7.20 0.12
C LEU A 46 -1.34 8.64 0.64
N ASP A 47 -0.29 9.41 0.33
CA ASP A 47 -0.19 10.81 0.75
C ASP A 47 -1.30 11.67 0.15
N VAL A 48 -1.53 11.58 -1.16
CA VAL A 48 -2.60 12.32 -1.84
C VAL A 48 -3.97 11.96 -1.29
N SER A 49 -4.25 10.67 -1.11
CA SER A 49 -5.52 10.18 -0.54
C SER A 49 -5.73 10.71 0.89
N THR A 50 -4.69 10.63 1.73
CA THR A 50 -4.75 11.07 3.12
C THR A 50 -4.93 12.58 3.22
N SER A 51 -4.16 13.36 2.46
CA SER A 51 -4.31 14.82 2.42
C SER A 51 -5.70 15.23 1.93
N SER A 52 -6.24 14.57 0.90
CA SER A 52 -7.62 14.83 0.44
C SER A 52 -8.66 14.48 1.49
N ALA A 53 -8.48 13.38 2.23
CA ALA A 53 -9.41 12.97 3.28
C ALA A 53 -9.42 13.95 4.46
N VAL A 54 -8.25 14.51 4.80
CA VAL A 54 -8.12 15.58 5.81
C VAL A 54 -8.75 16.88 5.31
N ALA A 55 -8.47 17.28 4.07
CA ALA A 55 -8.94 18.54 3.50
C ALA A 55 -10.48 18.60 3.30
N ASN A 56 -11.16 17.45 3.30
CA ASN A 56 -12.60 17.35 3.15
C ASN A 56 -13.29 16.69 4.35
N ASP A 57 -12.64 16.69 5.53
CA ASP A 57 -13.19 16.20 6.81
C ASP A 57 -13.71 14.74 6.78
N THR A 58 -13.18 13.90 5.88
CA THR A 58 -13.60 12.49 5.74
C THR A 58 -12.64 11.49 6.39
N PHE A 59 -11.50 11.94 6.89
CA PHE A 59 -10.50 11.06 7.49
C PHE A 59 -11.06 10.29 8.71
N THR A 60 -11.64 10.97 9.69
CA THR A 60 -12.20 10.32 10.89
C THR A 60 -13.44 9.52 10.54
N ALA A 61 -14.35 10.09 9.73
CA ALA A 61 -15.58 9.41 9.31
C ALA A 61 -15.31 8.07 8.60
N SER A 62 -14.29 8.00 7.73
CA SER A 62 -13.90 6.76 7.06
C SER A 62 -13.35 5.71 8.04
N HIS A 63 -12.56 6.11 9.04
CA HIS A 63 -12.06 5.20 10.07
C HIS A 63 -13.16 4.67 10.99
N MET A 64 -14.10 5.53 11.41
CA MET A 64 -15.26 5.09 12.21
C MET A 64 -16.08 4.05 11.45
N ARG A 65 -16.36 4.32 10.17
CA ARG A 65 -17.14 3.41 9.32
C ARG A 65 -16.43 2.11 8.96
N LEU A 66 -15.20 2.19 8.45
CA LEU A 66 -14.52 1.04 7.83
C LEU A 66 -13.64 0.26 8.79
N ALA A 67 -13.04 0.91 9.79
CA ALA A 67 -12.19 0.24 10.78
C ALA A 67 -12.94 -0.15 12.05
N ARG A 68 -13.99 0.60 12.43
CA ARG A 68 -14.78 0.34 13.65
C ARG A 68 -16.20 -0.15 13.41
N GLY A 69 -16.72 -0.03 12.19
CA GLY A 69 -18.09 -0.44 11.86
C GLY A 69 -19.17 0.51 12.40
N GLU A 70 -18.79 1.71 12.83
CA GLU A 70 -19.70 2.72 13.38
C GLU A 70 -20.26 3.59 12.23
N THR A 71 -21.54 3.97 12.30
CA THR A 71 -22.09 4.93 11.33
C THR A 71 -21.83 6.34 11.83
N PRO A 72 -20.98 7.15 11.17
CA PRO A 72 -20.70 8.51 11.63
C PRO A 72 -21.98 9.34 11.61
N GLN A 73 -22.25 10.08 12.68
CA GLN A 73 -23.43 10.95 12.72
C GLN A 73 -23.21 12.17 11.80
N PRO A 74 -24.23 12.59 11.03
CA PRO A 74 -24.05 13.57 9.94
C PRO A 74 -23.81 15.03 10.38
N HIS A 75 -23.49 15.30 11.65
CA HIS A 75 -23.53 16.66 12.23
C HIS A 75 -22.49 16.91 13.34
N LEU A 76 -21.35 16.20 13.30
CA LEU A 76 -20.13 16.59 14.01
C LEU A 76 -18.99 16.75 13.01
#